data_AF-A0A8T4DTC6-F1
#
_entry.id   AF-A0A8T4DTC6-F1
#
_cell.length_a   1.000
_cell.length_b   1.000
_cell.length_c   1.000
_cell.angle_alpha   90.00
_cell.angle_beta   90.00
_cell.angle_gamma   90.00
#
_symmetry.space_group_name_H-M   'P 1'
#
loop_
_entity.id
_entity.type
_entity.pdbx_description
1 polymer ?
#
loop_
_entity_poly.entity_id
_entity_poly.type
_entity_poly.pdbx_seq_one_letter_code
_entity_poly.pdbx_strand_id
1 'polypeptide(L)'
;MSLRKYDILYKEEYAVLNQPLTLFVILIITTVILIVFGLSTQNFIRDSQLQHLEEQVHTILLETANMFEYGTNGTFVCISVDFPQSLRCLVFGFLPQNEIINPSDVLFDDNTSNSCYYILDDGTVRTFHSHVRFSNRNMTRCVVFFAGRYDISLQLCQKEGIPYVAMW
;
A
#
# COMPACT_ATOMS: atom_id res chain seq x y z
N MET A 1 -13.84 -76.00 7.91
CA MET A 1 -15.08 -75.21 8.00
C MET A 1 -14.69 -73.75 8.26
N SER A 2 -15.41 -72.84 7.63
CA SER A 2 -15.02 -71.49 7.21
C SER A 2 -14.92 -70.43 8.33
N LEU A 3 -13.71 -70.02 8.72
CA LEU A 3 -13.47 -68.81 9.54
C LEU A 3 -12.96 -67.62 8.70
N ARG A 4 -12.14 -67.88 7.66
CA ARG A 4 -11.61 -66.82 6.76
C ARG A 4 -12.69 -66.06 5.98
N LYS A 5 -13.84 -66.69 5.70
CA LYS A 5 -14.90 -66.07 4.90
C LYS A 5 -15.68 -65.01 5.69
N TYR A 6 -15.72 -65.13 7.02
CA TYR A 6 -16.39 -64.16 7.90
C TYR A 6 -15.51 -62.94 8.20
N ASP A 7 -14.19 -63.11 8.33
CA ASP A 7 -13.24 -62.00 8.52
C ASP A 7 -13.22 -61.04 7.31
N ILE A 8 -13.32 -61.58 6.10
CA ILE A 8 -13.32 -60.77 4.87
C ILE A 8 -14.64 -60.01 4.74
N LEU A 9 -15.78 -60.63 5.10
CA LEU A 9 -17.10 -60.00 5.06
C LEU A 9 -17.21 -58.84 6.07
N TYR A 10 -16.73 -59.04 7.29
CA TYR A 10 -16.72 -58.00 8.33
C TYR A 10 -15.81 -56.84 7.94
N LYS A 11 -14.65 -57.13 7.33
CA LYS A 11 -13.71 -56.10 6.87
C LYS A 11 -14.27 -55.27 5.72
N GLU A 12 -15.07 -55.85 4.83
CA GLU A 12 -15.77 -55.13 3.78
C GLU A 12 -16.91 -54.27 4.31
N GLU A 13 -17.72 -54.74 5.27
CA GLU A 13 -18.78 -53.94 5.88
C GLU A 13 -18.22 -52.72 6.64
N TYR A 14 -17.15 -52.88 7.42
CA TYR A 14 -16.46 -51.76 8.07
C TYR A 14 -15.80 -50.81 7.07
N ALA A 15 -15.29 -51.32 5.94
CA ALA A 15 -14.70 -50.48 4.89
C ALA A 15 -15.77 -49.62 4.19
N VAL A 16 -16.94 -50.19 3.89
CA VAL A 16 -18.07 -49.48 3.26
C VAL A 16 -18.73 -48.49 4.23
N LEU A 17 -18.80 -48.83 5.54
CA LEU A 17 -19.36 -47.95 6.56
C LEU A 17 -18.44 -46.76 6.90
N ASN A 18 -17.12 -46.92 6.78
CA ASN A 18 -16.15 -45.85 7.04
C ASN A 18 -15.97 -44.90 5.86
N GLN A 19 -16.16 -45.32 4.61
CA GLN A 19 -16.06 -44.48 3.41
C GLN A 19 -16.84 -43.15 3.48
N PRO A 20 -18.13 -43.11 3.87
CA PRO A 20 -18.86 -41.84 3.97
C PRO A 20 -18.27 -40.93 5.05
N LEU A 21 -17.81 -41.48 6.16
CA LEU A 21 -17.18 -40.72 7.26
C LEU A 21 -15.83 -40.12 6.83
N THR A 22 -15.00 -40.88 6.10
CA THR A 22 -13.75 -40.37 5.55
C THR A 22 -13.97 -39.25 4.53
N LEU A 23 -15.02 -39.36 3.69
CA LEU A 23 -15.39 -38.31 2.74
C LEU A 23 -15.81 -37.01 3.45
N PHE A 24 -16.58 -37.11 4.54
CA PHE A 24 -16.94 -35.94 5.36
C PHE A 24 -15.71 -35.27 5.98
N VAL A 25 -14.78 -36.06 6.53
CA VAL A 25 -13.53 -35.54 7.11
C VAL A 25 -12.68 -34.84 6.05
N ILE A 26 -12.52 -35.45 4.86
CA ILE A 26 -11.80 -34.83 3.74
C ILE A 26 -12.48 -33.51 3.34
N LEU A 27 -13.80 -33.50 3.20
CA LEU A 27 -14.54 -32.29 2.84
C LEU A 27 -14.35 -31.16 3.85
N ILE A 28 -14.40 -31.47 5.15
CA ILE A 28 -14.13 -30.49 6.22
C ILE A 28 -12.70 -29.94 6.10
N ILE A 29 -11.71 -30.82 5.96
CA ILE A 29 -10.29 -30.42 5.86
C ILE A 29 -10.08 -29.55 4.62
N THR A 30 -10.61 -29.94 3.45
CA THR A 30 -10.51 -29.16 2.22
C THR A 30 -11.16 -27.79 2.37
N THR A 31 -12.31 -27.70 3.05
CA THR A 31 -13.00 -26.43 3.29
C THR A 31 -12.16 -25.51 4.19
N VAL A 32 -11.58 -26.05 5.27
CA VAL A 32 -10.68 -25.28 6.15
C VAL A 32 -9.45 -24.79 5.39
N ILE A 33 -8.82 -25.64 4.57
CA ILE A 33 -7.67 -25.25 3.76
C ILE A 33 -8.04 -24.12 2.80
N LEU A 34 -9.18 -24.21 2.10
CA LEU A 34 -9.64 -23.17 1.18
C LEU A 34 -9.88 -21.83 1.88
N ILE A 35 -10.47 -21.84 3.08
CA ILE A 35 -10.69 -20.63 3.88
C ILE A 35 -9.36 -19.99 4.29
N VAL A 36 -8.43 -20.79 4.84
CA VAL A 36 -7.11 -20.29 5.26
C VAL A 36 -6.33 -19.74 4.05
N PHE A 37 -6.39 -20.44 2.92
CA PHE A 37 -5.72 -20.00 1.69
C PHE A 37 -6.33 -18.69 1.17
N GLY A 38 -7.66 -18.55 1.22
CA GLY A 38 -8.35 -17.31 0.84
C GLY A 38 -7.99 -16.12 1.73
N LEU A 39 -7.88 -16.31 3.05
CA LEU A 39 -7.43 -15.25 3.96
C LEU A 39 -5.95 -14.88 3.72
N SER A 40 -5.11 -15.88 3.45
CA SER A 40 -3.68 -15.67 3.19
C SER A 40 -3.43 -14.88 1.91
N THR A 41 -4.15 -15.19 0.82
CA THR A 41 -4.02 -14.44 -0.43
C THR A 41 -4.48 -13.00 -0.31
N GLN A 42 -5.54 -12.72 0.45
CA GLN A 42 -5.99 -11.36 0.74
C GLN A 42 -4.92 -10.55 1.48
N ASN A 43 -4.34 -11.13 2.54
CA ASN A 43 -3.26 -10.48 3.29
C ASN A 43 -2.03 -10.23 2.39
N PHE A 44 -1.65 -11.23 1.60
CA PHE A 44 -0.51 -11.12 0.68
C PHE A 44 -0.69 -10.01 -0.36
N ILE A 45 -1.88 -9.90 -0.98
CA ILE A 45 -2.18 -8.83 -1.94
C ILE A 45 -2.07 -7.45 -1.27
N ARG A 46 -2.62 -7.30 -0.07
CA ARG A 46 -2.55 -6.05 0.68
C ARG A 46 -1.11 -5.67 1.01
N ASP A 47 -0.32 -6.61 1.52
CA ASP A 47 1.06 -6.36 1.91
C ASP A 47 1.92 -6.02 0.68
N SER A 48 1.68 -6.69 -0.45
CA SER A 48 2.32 -6.38 -1.72
C SER A 48 1.97 -4.98 -2.24
N GLN A 49 0.70 -4.56 -2.12
CA GLN A 49 0.30 -3.19 -2.50
C GLN A 49 0.92 -2.13 -1.59
N LEU A 50 1.00 -2.38 -0.29
CA LEU A 50 1.64 -1.47 0.66
C LEU A 50 3.13 -1.33 0.35
N GLN A 51 3.83 -2.43 0.12
CA GLN A 51 5.24 -2.40 -0.26
C GLN A 51 5.44 -1.63 -1.57
N HIS A 52 4.59 -1.85 -2.56
CA HIS A 52 4.67 -1.13 -3.83
C HIS A 52 4.47 0.38 -3.65
N LEU A 53 3.49 0.80 -2.84
CA LEU A 53 3.31 2.22 -2.51
C LEU A 53 4.54 2.81 -1.83
N GLU A 54 5.12 2.10 -0.87
CA GLU A 54 6.33 2.55 -0.17
C GLU A 54 7.52 2.67 -1.10
N GLU A 55 7.68 1.75 -2.07
CA GLU A 55 8.69 1.85 -3.11
C GLU A 55 8.49 3.10 -3.98
N GLN A 56 7.26 3.38 -4.44
CA GLN A 56 6.96 4.59 -5.24
C GLN A 56 7.23 5.88 -4.46
N VAL A 57 6.79 5.95 -3.21
CA VAL A 57 7.05 7.10 -2.33
C VAL A 57 8.54 7.25 -2.08
N HIS A 58 9.26 6.16 -1.84
CA HIS A 58 10.71 6.19 -1.64
C HIS A 58 11.43 6.71 -2.88
N THR A 59 11.03 6.31 -4.09
CA THR A 59 11.58 6.85 -5.35
C THR A 59 11.38 8.36 -5.45
N ILE A 60 10.18 8.87 -5.14
CA ILE A 60 9.91 10.32 -5.09
C ILE A 60 10.86 11.01 -4.11
N LEU A 61 10.95 10.49 -2.88
CA LEU A 61 11.79 11.07 -1.83
C LEU A 61 13.27 11.07 -2.21
N LEU A 62 13.78 9.97 -2.77
CA LEU A 62 15.15 9.85 -3.24
C LEU A 62 15.45 10.89 -4.33
N GLU A 63 14.57 11.02 -5.32
CA GLU A 63 14.76 11.97 -6.41
C GLU A 63 14.74 13.42 -5.90
N THR A 64 13.82 13.73 -4.98
CA THR A 64 13.77 15.07 -4.38
C THR A 64 15.01 15.37 -3.54
N ALA A 65 15.55 14.39 -2.82
CA ALA A 65 16.78 14.53 -2.06
C ALA A 65 17.99 14.75 -3.00
N ASN A 66 18.07 14.00 -4.11
CA ASN A 66 19.12 14.19 -5.12
C ASN A 66 19.04 15.59 -5.74
N MET A 67 17.83 16.06 -6.09
CA MET A 67 17.61 17.41 -6.58
C MET A 67 18.05 18.46 -5.56
N PHE A 68 17.81 18.23 -4.28
CA PHE A 68 18.21 19.14 -3.22
C PHE A 68 19.73 19.18 -3.00
N GLU A 69 20.39 18.03 -3.02
CA GLU A 69 21.83 17.90 -2.74
C GLU A 69 22.70 18.33 -3.92
N TYR A 70 22.31 17.98 -5.15
CA TYR A 70 23.13 18.16 -6.35
C TYR A 70 22.49 19.10 -7.39
N GLY A 71 21.22 19.43 -7.24
CA GLY A 71 20.49 20.26 -8.20
C GLY A 71 20.76 21.75 -8.04
N THR A 72 20.35 22.50 -9.05
CA THR A 72 20.36 23.96 -9.05
C THR A 72 18.93 24.47 -9.08
N ASN A 73 18.70 25.71 -8.66
CA ASN A 73 17.35 26.29 -8.74
C ASN A 73 16.84 26.22 -10.19
N GLY A 74 15.64 25.68 -10.38
CA GLY A 74 15.05 25.40 -11.68
C GLY A 74 15.32 23.98 -12.22
N THR A 75 16.11 23.15 -11.53
CA THR A 75 16.26 21.72 -11.88
C THR A 75 14.89 21.07 -11.96
N PHE A 76 14.67 20.33 -13.05
CA PHE A 76 13.40 19.74 -13.40
C PHE A 76 13.57 18.25 -13.67
N VAL A 77 12.74 17.43 -13.05
CA VAL A 77 12.72 15.97 -13.23
C VAL A 77 11.28 15.52 -13.38
N CYS A 78 11.03 14.57 -14.28
CA CYS A 78 9.72 13.93 -14.41
C CYS A 78 9.87 12.47 -14.00
N ILE A 79 9.01 12.00 -13.10
CA ILE A 79 8.98 10.62 -12.62
C ILE A 79 7.61 10.01 -12.87
N SER A 80 7.60 8.78 -13.38
CA SER A 80 6.37 8.01 -13.57
C SER A 80 6.14 7.13 -12.35
N VAL A 81 4.96 7.24 -11.74
CA VAL A 81 4.58 6.46 -10.56
C VAL A 81 3.22 5.81 -10.75
N ASP A 82 3.06 4.62 -10.15
CA ASP A 82 1.79 3.87 -10.15
C ASP A 82 1.34 3.66 -8.71
N PHE A 83 0.36 4.44 -8.27
CA PHE A 83 -0.19 4.30 -6.92
C PHE A 83 -1.27 3.22 -6.89
N PRO A 84 -1.19 2.25 -5.96
CA PRO A 84 -2.11 1.12 -5.91
C PRO A 84 -3.54 1.58 -5.59
N GLN A 85 -4.52 0.76 -5.98
CA GLN A 85 -5.94 1.06 -5.76
C GLN A 85 -6.34 1.18 -4.29
N SER A 86 -5.58 0.57 -3.38
CA SER A 86 -5.79 0.69 -1.93
C SER A 86 -5.38 2.05 -1.36
N LEU A 87 -4.73 2.91 -2.16
CA LEU A 87 -4.41 4.27 -1.77
C LEU A 87 -5.65 5.16 -1.79
N ARG A 88 -6.08 5.60 -0.61
CA ARG A 88 -7.14 6.59 -0.47
C ARG A 88 -6.64 7.99 -0.76
N CYS A 89 -5.48 8.38 -0.21
CA CYS A 89 -4.79 9.62 -0.57
C CYS A 89 -3.33 9.61 -0.12
N LEU A 90 -2.46 10.27 -0.88
CA LEU A 90 -1.06 10.57 -0.56
C LEU A 90 -0.91 12.09 -0.58
N VAL A 91 -0.31 12.67 0.45
CA VAL A 91 -0.16 14.12 0.60
C VAL A 91 1.28 14.48 0.88
N PHE A 92 1.83 15.41 0.10
CA PHE A 92 3.13 16.02 0.31
C PHE A 92 3.00 17.46 0.79
N GLY A 93 3.85 17.85 1.73
CA GLY A 93 3.90 19.21 2.27
C GLY A 93 3.00 19.43 3.48
N PHE A 94 2.50 18.34 4.08
CA PHE A 94 1.52 18.43 5.15
C PHE A 94 1.71 17.33 6.21
N LEU A 95 1.42 17.68 7.47
CA LEU A 95 1.33 16.74 8.57
C LEU A 95 -0.15 16.59 8.96
N PRO A 96 -0.73 15.38 8.95
CA PRO A 96 -2.15 15.19 9.22
C PRO A 96 -2.48 15.68 10.64
N GLN A 97 -3.35 16.68 10.74
CA GLN A 97 -3.94 17.14 12.00
C GLN A 97 -5.33 16.50 12.16
N ASN A 98 -5.74 16.23 13.39
CA ASN A 98 -7.09 15.79 13.67
C ASN A 98 -8.07 16.84 13.10
N GLU A 99 -9.14 16.38 12.43
CA GLU A 99 -10.23 17.19 11.81
C GLU A 99 -10.15 17.47 10.31
N ILE A 100 -9.15 16.96 9.57
CA ILE A 100 -9.10 17.22 8.11
C ILE A 100 -10.06 16.29 7.36
N ILE A 101 -11.19 16.88 6.97
CA ILE A 101 -12.25 16.23 6.21
C ILE A 101 -11.85 16.06 4.73
N ASN A 102 -11.03 16.98 4.19
CA ASN A 102 -10.67 16.98 2.79
C ASN A 102 -9.18 17.38 2.57
N PRO A 103 -8.32 16.45 2.13
CA PRO A 103 -6.89 16.71 1.95
C PRO A 103 -6.58 17.80 0.91
N SER A 104 -7.46 17.99 -0.06
CA SER A 104 -7.31 18.95 -1.17
C SER A 104 -7.43 20.43 -0.75
N ASP A 105 -8.03 20.68 0.42
CA ASP A 105 -8.27 22.04 0.94
C ASP A 105 -7.16 22.50 1.89
N VAL A 106 -6.11 21.69 2.07
CA VAL A 106 -5.05 21.98 3.01
C VAL A 106 -4.09 23.02 2.44
N LEU A 107 -4.09 24.18 3.08
CA LEU A 107 -3.17 25.27 2.79
C LEU A 107 -1.74 24.83 3.10
N PHE A 108 -0.82 25.40 2.34
CA PHE A 108 0.61 25.20 2.55
C PHE A 108 1.05 25.85 3.88
N ASP A 109 1.69 25.06 4.74
CA ASP A 109 2.33 25.51 5.97
C ASP A 109 3.84 25.23 5.88
N ASP A 110 4.64 26.30 6.00
CA ASP A 110 6.10 26.21 5.95
C ASP A 110 6.68 25.27 7.01
N ASN A 111 6.01 25.10 8.15
CA ASN A 111 6.48 24.26 9.25
C ASN A 111 6.29 22.76 9.02
N THR A 112 5.28 22.37 8.23
CA THR A 112 4.98 20.95 7.94
C THR A 112 5.26 20.57 6.49
N SER A 113 5.79 21.52 5.73
CA SER A 113 6.08 21.36 4.30
C SER A 113 7.10 20.26 4.00
N ASN A 114 7.84 19.77 4.99
CA ASN A 114 8.78 18.65 4.84
C ASN A 114 8.19 17.28 5.20
N SER A 115 6.88 17.21 5.47
CA SER A 115 6.19 15.95 5.78
C SER A 115 5.45 15.41 4.56
N CYS A 116 5.35 14.09 4.51
CA CYS A 116 4.51 13.36 3.59
C CYS A 116 3.72 12.32 4.38
N TYR A 117 2.46 12.08 4.05
CA TYR A 117 1.72 10.96 4.61
C TYR A 117 0.76 10.37 3.61
N TYR A 118 0.38 9.12 3.81
CA TYR A 118 -0.66 8.48 3.04
C TYR A 118 -1.69 7.80 3.94
N ILE A 119 -2.89 7.66 3.40
CA ILE A 119 -4.02 6.95 3.99
C ILE A 119 -4.41 5.85 3.01
N LEU A 120 -4.52 4.63 3.53
CA LEU A 120 -5.05 3.48 2.81
C LEU A 120 -6.55 3.30 3.07
N ASP A 121 -7.22 2.53 2.22
CA ASP A 121 -8.65 2.22 2.36
C ASP A 121 -9.01 1.49 3.65
N ASP A 122 -8.06 0.74 4.23
CA ASP A 122 -8.22 0.06 5.52
C ASP A 122 -8.06 0.99 6.74
N GLY A 123 -7.84 2.29 6.49
CA GLY A 123 -7.64 3.30 7.53
C GLY A 123 -6.20 3.39 8.04
N THR A 124 -5.27 2.60 7.52
CA THR A 124 -3.85 2.72 7.85
C THR A 124 -3.33 4.08 7.42
N VAL A 125 -2.70 4.79 8.36
CA VAL A 125 -2.03 6.06 8.10
C VAL A 125 -0.53 5.87 8.35
N ARG A 126 0.31 6.28 7.40
CA ARG A 126 1.76 6.35 7.60
C ARG A 126 2.27 7.73 7.25
N THR A 127 3.23 8.20 8.05
CA THR A 127 3.84 9.52 7.91
C THR A 127 5.36 9.36 7.75
N PHE A 128 5.92 10.10 6.81
CA PHE A 128 7.33 10.16 6.48
C PHE A 128 7.79 11.61 6.59
N HIS A 129 9.04 11.79 6.99
CA HIS A 129 9.68 13.09 7.02
C HIS A 129 10.74 13.11 5.93
N SER A 130 10.73 14.17 5.13
CA SER A 130 11.75 14.45 4.14
C SER A 130 12.69 15.54 4.66
N HIS A 131 13.91 15.53 4.14
CA HIS A 131 14.83 16.66 4.30
C HIS A 131 14.44 17.85 3.41
N VAL A 132 13.55 17.62 2.44
CA VAL A 132 13.12 18.59 1.43
C VAL A 132 11.69 19.01 1.71
N ARG A 133 11.39 20.28 1.46
CA ARG A 133 10.04 20.83 1.57
C ARG A 133 9.30 20.68 0.26
N PHE A 134 8.03 20.29 0.31
CA PHE A 134 7.19 20.08 -0.85
C PHE A 134 6.12 21.17 -0.95
N SER A 135 5.72 21.47 -2.18
CA SER A 135 4.61 22.38 -2.45
C SER A 135 3.99 22.09 -3.81
N ASN A 136 2.78 22.60 -4.05
CA ASN A 136 2.25 22.63 -5.41
C ASN A 136 3.05 23.60 -6.30
N ARG A 137 2.83 23.54 -7.62
CA ARG A 137 3.47 24.44 -8.60
C ARG A 137 3.47 25.93 -8.22
N ASN A 138 2.40 26.40 -7.58
CA ASN A 138 2.24 27.80 -7.19
C ASN A 138 2.73 28.13 -5.77
N MET A 139 3.28 27.16 -5.03
CA MET A 139 3.76 27.31 -3.65
C MET A 139 2.71 27.88 -2.67
N THR A 140 1.46 27.46 -2.84
CA THR A 140 0.29 27.94 -2.09
C THR A 140 -0.47 26.83 -1.38
N ARG A 141 -0.32 25.58 -1.84
CA ARG A 141 -1.05 24.42 -1.32
C ARG A 141 -0.14 23.20 -1.23
N CYS A 142 -0.57 22.26 -0.42
CA CYS A 142 -0.01 20.91 -0.39
C CYS A 142 -0.34 20.17 -1.68
N VAL A 143 0.38 19.08 -1.96
CA VAL A 143 0.17 18.26 -3.16
C VAL A 143 -0.51 16.98 -2.74
N VAL A 144 -1.61 16.64 -3.41
CA VAL A 144 -2.44 15.47 -3.10
C VAL A 144 -2.54 14.58 -4.32
N PHE A 145 -2.24 13.30 -4.15
CA PHE A 145 -2.44 12.25 -5.13
C PHE A 145 -3.44 11.22 -4.62
N PHE A 146 -4.20 10.66 -5.54
CA PHE A 146 -5.11 9.53 -5.31
C PHE A 146 -4.56 8.30 -6.03
N ALA A 147 -5.15 7.12 -5.83
CA ALA A 147 -4.81 5.93 -6.61
C ALA A 147 -4.81 6.20 -8.12
N GLY A 148 -3.86 5.61 -8.84
CA GLY A 148 -3.71 5.77 -10.27
C GLY A 148 -2.27 6.00 -10.72
N ARG A 149 -2.10 6.17 -12.03
CA ARG A 149 -0.82 6.41 -12.68
C ARG A 149 -0.63 7.89 -12.96
N TYR A 150 0.55 8.39 -12.61
CA TYR A 150 0.90 9.79 -12.78
C TYR A 150 2.31 9.92 -13.33
N ASP A 151 2.49 10.90 -14.22
CA ASP A 151 3.80 11.44 -14.55
C ASP A 151 3.97 12.72 -13.75
N ILE A 152 4.61 12.60 -12.58
CA ILE A 152 4.78 13.72 -11.65
C ILE A 152 5.98 14.55 -12.10
N SER A 153 5.73 15.83 -12.30
CA SER A 153 6.77 16.82 -12.56
C SER A 153 7.30 17.39 -11.26
N LEU A 154 8.60 17.28 -11.04
CA LEU A 154 9.32 17.81 -9.89
C LEU A 154 10.18 18.99 -10.34
N GLN A 155 10.07 20.13 -9.65
CA GLN A 155 10.92 21.29 -9.90
C GLN A 155 11.51 21.81 -8.59
N LEU A 156 12.84 21.97 -8.55
CA LEU A 156 13.49 22.64 -7.44
C LEU A 156 13.28 24.15 -7.58
N CYS A 157 12.62 24.74 -6.61
CA CYS A 157 12.30 26.16 -6.53
C CYS A 157 12.88 26.77 -5.25
N GLN A 158 13.04 28.09 -5.22
CA GLN A 158 13.39 28.82 -4.01
C GLN A 158 12.37 29.92 -3.74
N LYS A 159 11.91 30.01 -2.49
CA LYS A 159 11.07 31.09 -1.97
C LYS A 159 11.78 31.68 -0.76
N GLU A 160 12.10 32.97 -0.81
CA GLU A 160 12.76 33.70 0.29
C GLU A 160 14.08 33.04 0.75
N GLY A 161 14.84 32.47 -0.20
CA GLY A 161 16.10 31.76 0.07
C GLY A 161 15.94 30.34 0.61
N ILE A 162 14.70 29.88 0.81
CA ILE A 162 14.39 28.52 1.25
C ILE A 162 14.07 27.65 0.03
N PRO A 163 14.74 26.49 -0.11
CA PRO A 163 14.47 25.53 -1.18
C PRO A 163 13.19 24.70 -0.95
N TYR A 164 12.45 24.48 -2.04
CA TYR A 164 11.24 23.65 -2.10
C TYR A 164 11.27 22.82 -3.38
N VAL A 165 10.64 21.65 -3.35
CA VAL A 165 10.29 20.91 -4.55
C VAL A 165 8.81 21.15 -4.85
N ALA A 166 8.56 21.84 -5.96
CA ALA A 166 7.24 22.03 -6.52
C ALA A 166 6.83 20.78 -7.31
N MET A 167 5.64 20.26 -7.06
CA MET A 167 5.12 19.05 -7.70
C MET A 167 3.75 19.30 -8.35
N TRP A 168 3.49 18.68 -9.50
CA TRP A 168 2.20 18.68 -10.19
C TRP A 168 2.08 17.52 -11.18
#